data_AF-L7JUW9-F1
#
_entry.id   AF-L7JUW9-F1
#
_cell.length_a   1.000
_cell.length_b   1.000
_cell.length_c   1.000
_cell.angle_alpha   90.00
_cell.angle_beta   90.00
_cell.angle_gamma   90.00
#
_symmetry.space_group_name_H-M   'P 1'
#
loop_
_entity.id
_entity.type
_entity.pdbx_description
1 polymer ?
#
loop_
_entity_poly.entity_id
_entity_poly.type
_entity_poly.pdbx_seq_one_letter_code
_entity_poly.pdbx_strand_id
1 'polypeptide(L)'
;MKCDCSWPMWSNLHGYIEMSLKYIFVFINEEKTYGEDFLIFENPEDAGMSGLLNSHEDAETKQTLSHETERRVYSNIKYVNEEISYNRAYYHDHIAGIRRIIYNTYHDVIKENVDTKFEVIHIPFTMSLYRKIMNLAQNGDDVPDLNTEEVCILLTHLSLFDEYAKASIAYAVCMHLLKNTELFNYVKNYTNTNDNRSDSPLKYLSLFLFSKNDVSTQLKKTIKSYINFALWDKYENPSKIYSKSKIYCYHSCNIDPGNFSLAFFFDRLVITYQWLEKNQTILDTKFKESLGDSHYSVYIHNFSLENRDANIVDITMNNLKIVTTSKFLTSENIDELTLEFTNLSNRMDLSCLSKIKASIFVICDFCSLDFIRSIPEYIKVSMRVIDDQPVHILNNIPENVVEITFRSVNFHESIVFPSHIRRITLHWCNVDPYACFTINEECQNIEIFRTQVQIIFPQVIECDLWHPLLMEKIKFS
;
A
#
# COMPACT_ATOMS: atom_id res chain seq x y z
N MET A 1 25.12 25.68 -11.62
CA MET A 1 25.86 24.80 -10.69
C MET A 1 25.46 23.37 -11.00
N LYS A 2 26.41 22.57 -11.50
CA LYS A 2 26.24 21.12 -11.66
C LYS A 2 26.52 20.49 -10.30
N CYS A 3 25.53 19.81 -9.72
CA CYS A 3 25.77 18.96 -8.56
C CYS A 3 26.10 17.56 -9.08
N ASP A 4 27.39 17.23 -9.06
CA ASP A 4 27.87 15.86 -9.08
C ASP A 4 27.44 15.18 -7.77
N CYS A 5 26.42 14.33 -7.86
CA CYS A 5 26.11 13.36 -6.82
C CYS A 5 26.67 12.01 -7.27
N SER A 6 27.98 11.83 -7.10
CA SER A 6 28.58 10.50 -7.05
C SER A 6 28.23 9.86 -5.70
N TRP A 7 27.26 8.95 -5.71
CA TRP A 7 27.03 8.02 -4.60
C TRP A 7 27.64 6.65 -4.96
N PRO A 8 28.17 5.90 -3.97
CA PRO A 8 29.14 4.86 -4.20
C PRO A 8 28.47 3.60 -4.76
N MET A 9 28.65 3.38 -6.06
CA MET A 9 28.28 2.17 -6.81
C MET A 9 29.18 0.96 -6.50
N TRP A 10 29.64 0.81 -5.26
CA TRP A 10 30.75 -0.10 -4.90
C TRP A 10 30.40 -1.18 -3.87
N SER A 11 29.18 -1.20 -3.31
CA SER A 11 28.77 -2.23 -2.33
C SER A 11 28.28 -3.55 -2.95
N ASN A 12 27.99 -3.61 -4.25
CA ASN A 12 27.48 -4.83 -4.92
C ASN A 12 28.53 -5.63 -5.71
N LEU A 13 29.79 -5.19 -5.77
CA LEU A 13 30.87 -5.94 -6.44
C LEU A 13 31.18 -7.29 -5.78
N HIS A 14 30.81 -7.47 -4.51
CA HIS A 14 30.99 -8.73 -3.80
C HIS A 14 30.06 -9.87 -4.27
N GLY A 15 28.93 -9.54 -4.92
CA GLY A 15 28.07 -10.54 -5.58
C GLY A 15 28.60 -11.01 -6.94
N TYR A 16 29.58 -10.30 -7.51
CA TYR A 16 30.15 -10.56 -8.85
C TYR A 16 31.51 -11.28 -8.81
N ILE A 17 31.94 -11.76 -7.64
CA ILE A 17 33.15 -12.59 -7.52
C ILE A 17 32.78 -14.01 -7.96
N GLU A 18 33.19 -14.40 -9.18
CA GLU A 18 33.19 -15.77 -9.75
C GLU A 18 32.20 -16.73 -9.06
N MET A 19 30.89 -16.48 -9.23
CA MET A 19 29.89 -17.44 -8.81
C MET A 19 30.01 -18.67 -9.69
N SER A 20 30.69 -19.68 -9.16
CA SER A 20 30.81 -21.01 -9.77
C SER A 20 29.48 -21.78 -9.73
N LEU A 21 28.43 -21.21 -9.14
CA LEU A 21 27.08 -21.75 -9.08
C LEU A 21 26.12 -20.87 -9.88
N LYS A 22 25.41 -21.44 -10.85
CA LYS A 22 24.28 -20.83 -11.56
C LYS A 22 23.00 -21.61 -11.27
N TYR A 23 21.86 -20.95 -11.38
CA TYR A 23 20.56 -21.56 -11.14
C TYR A 23 19.80 -21.74 -12.44
N ILE A 24 19.23 -22.92 -12.65
CA ILE A 24 18.39 -23.26 -13.80
C ILE A 24 16.96 -23.42 -13.29
N PHE A 25 16.08 -22.51 -13.70
CA PHE A 25 14.67 -22.51 -13.34
C PHE A 25 13.91 -23.21 -14.47
N VAL A 26 13.35 -24.39 -14.19
CA VAL A 26 12.66 -25.23 -15.18
C VAL A 26 11.15 -25.11 -14.97
N PHE A 27 10.44 -24.59 -15.96
CA PHE A 27 9.01 -24.28 -15.91
C PHE A 27 8.16 -25.46 -16.41
N ILE A 28 6.88 -25.46 -16.02
CA ILE A 28 5.89 -26.40 -16.57
C ILE A 28 5.68 -26.08 -18.06
N ASN A 29 5.76 -27.11 -18.91
CA ASN A 29 5.52 -26.98 -20.34
C ASN A 29 4.02 -27.14 -20.67
N GLU A 30 3.43 -26.14 -21.34
CA GLU A 30 2.02 -26.13 -21.75
C GLU A 30 1.75 -27.08 -22.92
N GLU A 31 2.72 -27.24 -23.81
CA GLU A 31 2.64 -28.14 -24.95
C GLU A 31 3.49 -29.37 -24.64
N LYS A 32 3.03 -30.58 -24.98
CA LYS A 32 3.87 -31.80 -24.89
C LYS A 32 4.97 -31.83 -25.96
N THR A 33 5.61 -30.69 -26.22
CA THR A 33 6.77 -30.56 -27.08
C THR A 33 7.98 -31.10 -26.34
N TYR A 34 8.93 -31.66 -27.08
CA TYR A 34 10.14 -32.28 -26.52
C TYR A 34 11.12 -31.27 -25.89
N GLY A 35 10.84 -29.96 -25.94
CA GLY A 35 11.71 -28.93 -25.38
C GLY A 35 11.28 -28.57 -23.96
N GLU A 36 12.23 -28.30 -23.08
CA GLU A 36 11.94 -27.79 -21.74
C GLU A 36 12.03 -26.26 -21.73
N ASP A 37 11.08 -25.59 -21.09
CA ASP A 37 11.15 -24.16 -20.86
C ASP A 37 11.99 -23.90 -19.61
N PHE A 38 13.13 -23.23 -19.77
CA PHE A 38 13.99 -22.89 -18.65
C PHE A 38 14.67 -21.54 -18.80
N LEU A 39 15.03 -20.96 -17.65
CA LEU A 39 15.83 -19.74 -17.53
C LEU A 39 17.06 -20.01 -16.67
N ILE A 40 18.14 -19.27 -16.93
CA ILE A 40 19.38 -19.38 -16.14
C ILE A 40 19.61 -18.04 -15.45
N PHE A 41 19.82 -18.08 -14.14
CA PHE A 41 20.13 -16.92 -13.32
C PHE A 41 21.43 -17.12 -12.58
N GLU A 42 22.19 -16.04 -12.41
CA GLU A 42 23.38 -16.04 -11.54
C GLU A 42 23.00 -15.72 -10.11
N ASN A 43 22.06 -14.77 -9.91
CA ASN A 43 21.42 -14.50 -8.64
C ASN A 43 19.90 -14.82 -8.70
N PRO A 44 19.38 -15.73 -7.86
CA PRO A 44 17.96 -16.07 -7.78
C PRO A 44 17.05 -14.89 -7.40
N GLU A 45 17.59 -13.88 -6.70
CA GLU A 45 16.84 -12.66 -6.39
C GLU A 45 16.45 -11.88 -7.65
N ASP A 46 17.26 -11.96 -8.72
CA ASP A 46 16.96 -11.32 -10.01
C ASP A 46 15.73 -11.93 -10.69
N ALA A 47 15.34 -13.15 -10.27
CA ALA A 47 14.12 -13.81 -10.75
C ALA A 47 12.85 -13.33 -10.03
N GLY A 48 12.95 -12.42 -9.05
CA GLY A 48 11.81 -11.95 -8.25
C GLY A 48 11.15 -13.06 -7.39
N MET A 49 11.84 -14.20 -7.23
CA MET A 49 11.35 -15.40 -6.55
C MET A 49 12.31 -15.84 -5.43
N SER A 50 12.72 -14.89 -4.59
CA SER A 50 13.65 -15.14 -3.49
C SER A 50 13.15 -16.19 -2.49
N GLY A 51 11.84 -16.43 -2.41
CA GLY A 51 11.25 -17.48 -1.57
C GLY A 51 11.56 -18.90 -2.04
N LEU A 52 11.97 -19.11 -3.30
CA LEU A 52 12.34 -20.43 -3.82
C LEU A 52 13.55 -21.01 -3.10
N LEU A 53 14.55 -20.19 -2.79
CA LEU A 53 15.76 -20.65 -2.11
C LEU A 53 15.44 -21.16 -0.70
N ASN A 54 14.59 -20.44 0.02
CA ASN A 54 14.16 -20.82 1.37
C ASN A 54 13.32 -22.10 1.37
N SER A 55 12.56 -22.36 0.30
CA SER A 55 11.71 -23.55 0.19
C SER A 55 12.47 -24.84 -0.16
N HIS A 56 13.66 -24.73 -0.75
CA HIS A 56 14.51 -25.86 -1.10
C HIS A 56 15.45 -26.30 0.02
N GLU A 57 15.82 -25.40 0.95
CA GLU A 57 16.60 -25.76 2.15
C GLU A 57 15.83 -26.72 3.07
N ASP A 58 14.50 -26.66 3.10
CA ASP A 58 13.65 -27.54 3.91
C ASP A 58 13.34 -28.90 3.24
N ALA A 59 13.66 -29.09 1.96
CA ALA A 59 13.25 -30.24 1.15
C ALA A 59 14.41 -31.05 0.56
N GLU A 60 15.62 -31.00 1.14
CA GLU A 60 16.78 -31.77 0.67
C GLU A 60 16.57 -33.30 0.77
N THR A 61 15.95 -33.88 -0.25
CA THR A 61 16.40 -35.13 -0.84
C THR A 61 17.14 -34.79 -2.13
N LYS A 62 18.44 -34.51 -1.99
CA LYS A 62 19.40 -34.34 -3.07
C LYS A 62 19.35 -35.53 -4.03
N GLN A 63 18.71 -35.38 -5.19
CA GLN A 63 19.00 -36.25 -6.34
C GLN A 63 20.21 -35.68 -7.08
N THR A 64 21.40 -36.08 -6.65
CA THR A 64 22.57 -36.08 -7.52
C THR A 64 22.37 -37.17 -8.57
N LEU A 65 22.00 -36.77 -9.79
CA LEU A 65 21.95 -37.70 -10.93
C LEU A 65 23.38 -38.17 -11.25
N SER A 66 23.60 -39.48 -11.16
CA SER A 66 24.82 -40.14 -11.61
C SER A 66 24.87 -40.14 -13.13
N HIS A 67 25.99 -39.68 -13.70
CA HIS A 67 26.27 -39.73 -15.12
C HIS A 67 26.20 -41.16 -15.68
N GLU A 68 25.25 -41.43 -16.58
CA GLU A 68 25.41 -42.46 -17.60
C GLU A 68 25.37 -41.82 -18.98
N THR A 69 26.46 -42.05 -19.73
CA THR A 69 26.72 -41.44 -21.03
C THR A 69 26.22 -42.38 -22.11
N GLU A 70 25.07 -42.11 -22.72
CA GLU A 70 24.72 -42.70 -24.01
C GLU A 70 24.78 -41.63 -25.11
N ARG A 71 25.81 -41.74 -25.96
CA ARG A 71 25.90 -41.02 -27.23
C ARG A 71 24.84 -41.58 -28.18
N ARG A 72 23.80 -40.80 -28.48
CA ARG A 72 23.00 -41.00 -29.70
C ARG A 72 23.33 -39.91 -30.70
N VAL A 73 23.84 -40.35 -31.85
CA VAL A 73 24.09 -39.54 -33.03
C VAL A 73 22.76 -39.38 -33.76
N TYR A 74 22.27 -38.16 -33.92
CA TYR A 74 21.20 -37.86 -34.89
C TYR A 74 21.53 -36.66 -35.77
N SER A 75 21.02 -36.79 -36.99
CA SER A 75 21.44 -36.22 -38.26
C SER A 75 21.08 -34.76 -38.52
N ASN A 76 21.90 -34.12 -39.35
CA ASN A 76 21.72 -32.81 -39.98
C ASN A 76 20.29 -32.57 -40.50
N ILE A 77 19.61 -31.54 -39.99
CA ILE A 77 18.42 -30.95 -40.61
C ILE A 77 18.83 -29.61 -41.21
N LYS A 78 18.57 -29.44 -42.51
CA LYS A 78 18.79 -28.22 -43.28
C LYS A 78 17.79 -27.14 -42.86
N TYR A 79 18.30 -25.95 -42.59
CA TYR A 79 17.51 -24.73 -42.41
C TYR A 79 16.81 -24.34 -43.70
N VAL A 80 15.50 -24.10 -43.62
CA VAL A 80 14.75 -23.28 -44.57
C VAL A 80 14.19 -22.10 -43.78
N ASN A 81 14.55 -20.91 -44.24
CA ASN A 81 14.02 -19.64 -43.76
C ASN A 81 12.51 -19.58 -44.02
N GLU A 82 11.72 -19.29 -42.99
CA GLU A 82 10.59 -18.35 -43.05
C GLU A 82 10.03 -18.11 -41.63
N GLU A 83 9.98 -16.83 -41.28
CA GLU A 83 9.07 -16.12 -40.36
C GLU A 83 8.73 -16.69 -38.97
N ILE A 84 9.21 -15.93 -37.96
CA ILE A 84 8.62 -15.76 -36.61
C ILE A 84 8.33 -17.08 -35.87
N SER A 85 9.41 -17.78 -35.47
CA SER A 85 9.37 -18.81 -34.43
C SER A 85 10.31 -18.40 -33.30
N TYR A 86 9.79 -17.67 -32.32
CA TYR A 86 10.55 -17.24 -31.14
C TYR A 86 10.61 -18.37 -30.12
N ASN A 87 11.39 -19.40 -30.43
CA ASN A 87 11.69 -20.48 -29.51
C ASN A 87 13.15 -20.35 -29.03
N ARG A 88 13.31 -20.54 -27.72
CA ARG A 88 14.54 -20.97 -27.02
C ARG A 88 15.53 -19.88 -26.53
N ALA A 89 15.82 -20.06 -25.23
CA ALA A 89 16.86 -19.53 -24.35
C ALA A 89 17.10 -18.00 -24.35
N TYR A 90 16.88 -17.37 -23.19
CA TYR A 90 17.35 -16.02 -22.90
C TYR A 90 18.48 -16.10 -21.87
N TYR A 91 19.66 -15.66 -22.28
CA TYR A 91 20.78 -15.33 -21.40
C TYR A 91 20.57 -13.86 -20.99
N HIS A 92 20.31 -13.59 -19.72
CA HIS A 92 20.33 -12.22 -19.22
C HIS A 92 21.72 -11.99 -18.61
N ASP A 93 22.61 -11.33 -19.34
CA ASP A 93 23.81 -10.75 -18.75
C ASP A 93 24.06 -9.37 -19.36
N HIS A 94 24.34 -8.41 -18.49
CA HIS A 94 24.46 -6.99 -18.77
C HIS A 94 25.87 -6.60 -19.20
N ILE A 95 26.56 -7.36 -20.06
CA ILE A 95 27.78 -6.86 -20.72
C ILE A 95 27.83 -7.38 -22.17
N ALA A 96 27.86 -6.42 -23.10
CA ALA A 96 28.39 -6.48 -24.46
C ALA A 96 28.40 -7.83 -25.21
N GLY A 97 27.47 -7.98 -26.16
CA GLY A 97 27.67 -8.75 -27.40
C GLY A 97 27.91 -10.25 -27.25
N ILE A 98 26.86 -11.02 -26.99
CA ILE A 98 26.93 -12.49 -26.95
C ILE A 98 26.01 -13.11 -28.02
N ARG A 99 26.56 -14.10 -28.73
CA ARG A 99 25.82 -14.96 -29.68
C ARG A 99 24.73 -15.74 -28.93
N ARG A 100 23.50 -15.70 -29.45
CA ARG A 100 22.38 -16.50 -28.95
C ARG A 100 22.66 -17.99 -29.16
N ILE A 101 22.97 -18.73 -28.09
CA ILE A 101 23.08 -20.20 -28.13
C ILE A 101 21.72 -20.77 -27.78
N ILE A 102 21.18 -21.59 -28.67
CA ILE A 102 19.87 -22.23 -28.52
C ILE A 102 20.08 -23.64 -27.99
N TYR A 103 19.71 -23.86 -26.73
CA TYR A 103 19.66 -25.17 -26.09
C TYR A 103 18.24 -25.76 -26.21
N ASN A 104 18.14 -27.08 -26.36
CA ASN A 104 16.86 -27.78 -26.44
C ASN A 104 16.36 -28.23 -25.06
N THR A 105 17.28 -28.60 -24.17
CA THR A 105 17.02 -29.02 -22.78
C THR A 105 18.03 -28.37 -21.85
N TYR A 106 17.73 -28.25 -20.56
CA TYR A 106 18.70 -27.71 -19.61
C TYR A 106 19.86 -28.69 -19.37
N HIS A 107 19.66 -29.99 -19.62
CA HIS A 107 20.73 -30.99 -19.59
C HIS A 107 21.84 -30.69 -20.60
N ASP A 108 21.51 -30.14 -21.77
CA ASP A 108 22.50 -29.74 -22.77
C ASP A 108 23.39 -28.60 -22.25
N VAL A 109 22.80 -27.66 -21.51
CA VAL A 109 23.53 -26.55 -20.87
C VAL A 109 24.54 -27.09 -19.87
N ILE A 110 24.11 -27.98 -18.96
CA ILE A 110 24.98 -28.56 -17.93
C ILE A 110 26.13 -29.33 -18.58
N LYS A 111 25.84 -30.09 -19.64
CA LYS A 111 26.84 -30.91 -20.33
C LYS A 111 27.89 -30.09 -21.09
N GLU A 112 27.49 -28.97 -21.68
CA GLU A 112 28.41 -28.09 -22.42
C GLU A 112 29.24 -27.18 -21.50
N ASN A 113 28.81 -26.97 -20.25
CA ASN A 113 29.46 -26.06 -19.29
C ASN A 113 30.01 -26.83 -18.07
N VAL A 114 30.91 -27.80 -18.32
CA VAL A 114 31.48 -28.70 -17.30
C VAL A 114 32.20 -28.01 -16.14
N ASP A 115 32.72 -26.80 -16.33
CA ASP A 115 33.43 -26.04 -15.30
C ASP A 115 32.48 -25.18 -14.43
N THR A 116 31.17 -25.20 -14.70
CA THR A 116 30.14 -24.45 -13.97
C THR A 116 29.28 -25.41 -13.16
N LYS A 117 29.02 -25.09 -11.88
CA LYS A 117 28.02 -25.81 -11.08
C LYS A 117 26.64 -25.24 -11.35
N PHE A 118 25.66 -26.12 -11.44
CA PHE A 118 24.27 -25.73 -11.64
C PHE A 118 23.40 -26.27 -10.51
N GLU A 119 22.45 -25.48 -10.07
CA GLU A 119 21.33 -25.90 -9.24
C GLU A 119 20.04 -25.81 -10.06
N VAL A 120 19.28 -26.90 -10.10
CA VAL A 120 18.06 -26.99 -10.92
C VAL A 120 16.85 -26.87 -10.02
N ILE A 121 16.02 -25.86 -10.26
CA ILE A 121 14.83 -25.53 -9.49
C ILE A 121 13.61 -25.69 -10.41
N HIS A 122 12.67 -26.54 -10.01
CA HIS A 122 11.42 -26.74 -10.76
C HIS A 122 10.37 -25.73 -10.33
N ILE A 123 9.89 -24.95 -11.29
CA ILE A 123 8.91 -23.89 -11.08
C ILE A 123 7.50 -24.45 -11.34
N PRO A 124 6.54 -24.28 -10.41
CA PRO A 124 5.23 -24.93 -10.48
C PRO A 124 4.24 -24.22 -11.43
N PHE A 125 4.74 -23.44 -12.37
CA PHE A 125 3.95 -22.72 -13.36
C PHE A 125 4.72 -22.51 -14.65
N THR A 126 4.03 -22.00 -15.65
CA THR A 126 4.54 -21.89 -17.01
C THR A 126 5.41 -20.65 -17.15
N MET A 127 6.38 -20.70 -18.08
CA MET A 127 7.27 -19.57 -18.35
C MET A 127 6.49 -18.35 -18.89
N SER A 128 5.37 -18.60 -19.56
CA SER A 128 4.42 -17.56 -20.00
C SER A 128 3.84 -16.80 -18.80
N LEU A 129 3.32 -17.51 -17.80
CA LEU A 129 2.75 -16.91 -16.60
C LEU A 129 3.80 -16.13 -15.79
N TYR A 130 5.00 -16.70 -15.64
CA TYR A 130 6.12 -16.00 -15.01
C TYR A 130 6.44 -14.66 -15.69
N ARG A 131 6.53 -14.65 -17.03
CA ARG A 131 6.81 -13.43 -17.80
C ARG A 131 5.71 -12.38 -17.66
N LYS A 132 4.44 -12.79 -17.63
CA LYS A 132 3.32 -11.85 -17.37
C LYS A 132 3.53 -11.08 -16.07
N ILE A 133 3.94 -11.78 -15.00
CA ILE A 133 4.17 -11.16 -13.68
C ILE A 133 5.44 -10.32 -13.65
N MET A 134 6.54 -10.82 -14.20
CA MET A 134 7.79 -10.05 -14.21
C MET A 134 7.69 -8.78 -15.06
N ASN A 135 6.95 -8.83 -16.17
CA ASN A 135 6.70 -7.64 -16.99
C ASN A 135 5.84 -6.61 -16.23
N LEU A 136 4.83 -7.05 -15.49
CA LEU A 136 4.01 -6.16 -14.65
C LEU A 136 4.86 -5.53 -13.55
N ALA A 137 5.70 -6.32 -12.90
CA ALA A 137 6.65 -5.83 -11.91
C ALA A 137 7.56 -4.77 -12.52
N GLN A 138 8.20 -5.03 -13.66
CA GLN A 138 9.20 -4.10 -14.20
C GLN A 138 8.62 -2.85 -14.87
N ASN A 139 7.46 -2.95 -15.52
CA ASN A 139 6.93 -1.89 -16.39
C ASN A 139 5.68 -1.19 -15.85
N GLY A 140 5.06 -1.70 -14.77
CA GLY A 140 4.05 -1.02 -13.95
C GLY A 140 2.68 -0.74 -14.56
N ASP A 141 2.57 -0.60 -15.88
CA ASP A 141 1.41 0.05 -16.51
C ASP A 141 0.48 -0.92 -17.28
N ASP A 142 0.98 -2.05 -17.77
CA ASP A 142 0.17 -3.02 -18.54
C ASP A 142 -0.21 -4.22 -17.67
N VAL A 143 -1.46 -4.22 -17.19
CA VAL A 143 -1.99 -5.32 -16.40
C VAL A 143 -2.20 -6.54 -17.30
N PRO A 144 -1.47 -7.64 -17.07
CA PRO A 144 -1.56 -8.81 -17.92
C PRO A 144 -2.98 -9.37 -17.89
N ASP A 145 -3.43 -9.86 -19.03
CA ASP A 145 -4.67 -10.63 -19.09
C ASP A 145 -4.40 -12.00 -18.46
N LEU A 146 -4.99 -12.21 -17.28
CA LEU A 146 -4.93 -13.45 -16.52
C LEU A 146 -6.28 -14.13 -16.58
N ASN A 147 -6.28 -15.44 -16.79
CA ASN A 147 -7.46 -16.26 -16.57
C ASN A 147 -7.56 -16.72 -15.10
N THR A 148 -8.71 -17.29 -14.72
CA THR A 148 -8.97 -17.72 -13.34
C THR A 148 -8.00 -18.80 -12.84
N GLU A 149 -7.56 -19.69 -13.73
CA GLU A 149 -6.61 -20.76 -13.38
C GLU A 149 -5.22 -20.21 -13.10
N GLU A 150 -4.73 -19.32 -13.95
CA GLU A 150 -3.48 -18.57 -13.74
C GLU A 150 -3.50 -17.80 -12.42
N VAL A 151 -4.61 -17.13 -12.09
CA VAL A 151 -4.80 -16.47 -10.79
C VAL A 151 -4.68 -17.46 -9.63
N CYS A 152 -5.32 -18.62 -9.72
CA CYS A 152 -5.27 -19.63 -8.66
C CYS A 152 -3.85 -20.20 -8.47
N ILE A 153 -3.13 -20.43 -9.56
CA ILE A 153 -1.74 -20.90 -9.53
C ILE A 153 -0.85 -19.86 -8.84
N LEU A 154 -0.93 -18.59 -9.23
CA LEU A 154 -0.14 -17.51 -8.63
C LEU A 154 -0.44 -17.35 -7.13
N LEU A 155 -1.71 -17.43 -6.73
CA LEU A 155 -2.09 -17.33 -5.32
C LEU A 155 -1.59 -18.53 -4.52
N THR A 156 -1.64 -19.74 -5.08
CA THR A 156 -1.11 -20.97 -4.44
C THR A 156 0.38 -20.86 -4.16
N HIS A 157 1.13 -20.18 -5.04
CA HIS A 157 2.57 -20.04 -4.97
C HIS A 157 3.04 -18.63 -4.57
N LEU A 158 2.16 -17.81 -3.98
CA LEU A 158 2.43 -16.41 -3.64
C LEU A 158 3.67 -16.25 -2.73
N SER A 159 3.92 -17.22 -1.85
CA SER A 159 5.06 -17.20 -0.92
C SER A 159 6.42 -17.33 -1.61
N LEU A 160 6.49 -17.86 -2.83
CA LEU A 160 7.72 -18.03 -3.59
C LEU A 160 8.29 -16.69 -4.08
N PHE A 161 7.43 -15.69 -4.21
CA PHE A 161 7.77 -14.37 -4.76
C PHE A 161 8.32 -13.42 -3.70
N ASP A 162 9.19 -12.51 -4.13
CA ASP A 162 9.61 -11.38 -3.31
C ASP A 162 8.45 -10.39 -3.06
N GLU A 163 8.67 -9.37 -2.23
CA GLU A 163 7.61 -8.41 -1.88
C GLU A 163 7.11 -7.60 -3.08
N TYR A 164 7.95 -7.34 -4.08
CA TYR A 164 7.60 -6.54 -5.24
C TYR A 164 6.76 -7.33 -6.26
N ALA A 165 7.16 -8.57 -6.53
CA ALA A 165 6.40 -9.50 -7.34
C ALA A 165 5.09 -9.90 -6.65
N LYS A 166 5.07 -10.07 -5.31
CA LYS A 166 3.82 -10.23 -4.54
C LYS A 166 2.87 -9.06 -4.72
N ALA A 167 3.38 -7.82 -4.64
CA ALA A 167 2.56 -6.62 -4.87
C ALA A 167 1.96 -6.61 -6.29
N SER A 168 2.76 -7.00 -7.29
CA SER A 168 2.34 -7.11 -8.68
C SER A 168 1.28 -8.21 -8.89
N ILE A 169 1.46 -9.39 -8.29
CA ILE A 169 0.46 -10.48 -8.31
C ILE A 169 -0.83 -10.00 -7.66
N ALA A 170 -0.77 -9.42 -6.46
CA ALA A 170 -1.94 -8.90 -5.77
C ALA A 170 -2.68 -7.85 -6.63
N TYR A 171 -1.93 -6.97 -7.30
CA TYR A 171 -2.50 -5.98 -8.21
C TYR A 171 -3.20 -6.64 -9.40
N ALA A 172 -2.54 -7.59 -10.07
CA ALA A 172 -3.12 -8.33 -11.19
C ALA A 172 -4.40 -9.09 -10.79
N VAL A 173 -4.41 -9.71 -9.60
CA VAL A 173 -5.58 -10.38 -9.05
C VAL A 173 -6.73 -9.40 -8.81
N CYS A 174 -6.47 -8.25 -8.18
CA CYS A 174 -7.50 -7.23 -8.00
C CYS A 174 -8.08 -6.77 -9.35
N MET A 175 -7.22 -6.49 -10.33
CA MET A 175 -7.67 -6.04 -11.64
C MET A 175 -8.44 -7.11 -12.41
N HIS A 176 -8.05 -8.39 -12.30
CA HIS A 176 -8.81 -9.51 -12.85
C HIS A 176 -10.22 -9.59 -12.26
N LEU A 177 -10.35 -9.46 -10.93
CA LEU A 177 -11.65 -9.48 -10.24
C LEU A 177 -12.53 -8.27 -10.60
N LEU A 178 -11.93 -7.10 -10.80
CA LEU A 178 -12.65 -5.88 -11.20
C LEU A 178 -13.14 -5.95 -12.66
N LYS A 179 -12.34 -6.53 -13.56
CA LYS A 179 -12.73 -6.76 -14.96
C LYS A 179 -13.83 -7.83 -15.08
N ASN A 180 -13.85 -8.81 -14.18
CA ASN A 180 -14.77 -9.94 -14.21
C ASN A 180 -15.76 -9.90 -13.02
N THR A 181 -16.66 -8.91 -13.01
CA THR A 181 -17.61 -8.70 -11.89
C THR A 181 -18.58 -9.86 -11.67
N GLU A 182 -19.01 -10.55 -12.73
CA GLU A 182 -19.84 -11.76 -12.62
C GLU A 182 -19.11 -12.90 -11.90
N LEU A 183 -17.83 -13.12 -12.25
CA LEU A 183 -16.97 -14.08 -11.58
C LEU A 183 -16.83 -13.74 -10.10
N PHE A 184 -16.54 -12.47 -9.78
CA PHE A 184 -16.44 -12.02 -8.39
C PHE A 184 -17.73 -12.30 -7.59
N ASN A 185 -18.90 -11.98 -8.15
CA ASN A 185 -20.18 -12.24 -7.51
C ASN A 185 -20.45 -13.75 -7.33
N TYR A 186 -20.04 -14.57 -8.29
CA TYR A 186 -20.14 -16.02 -8.20
C TYR A 186 -19.25 -16.58 -7.08
N VAL A 187 -17.98 -16.16 -7.04
CA VAL A 187 -16.99 -16.57 -6.04
C VAL A 187 -17.39 -16.12 -4.63
N LYS A 188 -17.98 -14.92 -4.51
CA LYS A 188 -18.56 -14.37 -3.27
C LYS A 188 -19.67 -15.26 -2.72
N ASN A 189 -20.56 -15.76 -3.55
CA ASN A 189 -21.70 -16.57 -3.10
C ASN A 189 -21.30 -18.02 -2.75
N TYR A 190 -20.15 -18.48 -3.24
CA TYR A 190 -19.64 -19.84 -3.00
C TYR A 190 -19.32 -20.12 -1.52
N THR A 191 -19.01 -19.09 -0.72
CA THR A 191 -18.77 -19.23 0.73
C THR A 191 -20.01 -19.72 1.50
N ASN A 192 -21.20 -19.55 0.92
CA ASN A 192 -22.48 -19.85 1.57
C ASN A 192 -23.06 -21.21 1.18
N THR A 193 -22.42 -21.93 0.25
CA THR A 193 -22.88 -23.23 -0.25
C THR A 193 -22.05 -24.36 0.35
N ASN A 194 -22.68 -25.23 1.15
CA ASN A 194 -22.09 -26.44 1.75
C ASN A 194 -21.73 -27.55 0.73
N ASP A 195 -21.61 -27.21 -0.56
CA ASP A 195 -21.41 -28.19 -1.61
C ASP A 195 -19.94 -28.63 -1.67
N ASN A 196 -19.64 -29.72 -0.95
CA ASN A 196 -18.32 -30.33 -0.84
C ASN A 196 -17.84 -31.04 -2.12
N ARG A 197 -18.47 -30.81 -3.27
CA ARG A 197 -18.25 -31.58 -4.51
C ARG A 197 -17.84 -30.70 -5.69
N SER A 198 -16.66 -30.11 -5.64
CA SER A 198 -15.75 -29.96 -6.81
C SER A 198 -14.42 -29.32 -6.41
N ASP A 199 -13.31 -29.85 -6.95
CA ASP A 199 -11.99 -29.21 -6.98
C ASP A 199 -11.96 -28.13 -8.08
N SER A 200 -12.92 -27.21 -8.07
CA SER A 200 -12.97 -26.15 -9.09
C SER A 200 -12.05 -24.98 -8.70
N PRO A 201 -11.36 -24.36 -9.68
CA PRO A 201 -10.57 -23.12 -9.45
C PRO A 201 -11.38 -22.01 -8.76
N LEU A 202 -12.70 -21.98 -8.98
CA LEU A 202 -13.61 -21.03 -8.35
C LEU A 202 -13.69 -21.20 -6.82
N LYS A 203 -13.68 -22.45 -6.34
CA LYS A 203 -13.64 -22.74 -4.90
C LYS A 203 -12.32 -22.29 -4.28
N TYR A 204 -11.20 -22.58 -4.95
CA TYR A 204 -9.87 -22.13 -4.49
C TYR A 204 -9.79 -20.60 -4.43
N LEU A 205 -10.26 -19.90 -5.47
CA LEU A 205 -10.33 -18.44 -5.48
C LEU A 205 -11.20 -17.91 -4.34
N SER A 206 -12.35 -18.54 -4.06
CA SER A 206 -13.20 -18.16 -2.91
C SER A 206 -12.46 -18.31 -1.58
N LEU A 207 -11.73 -19.42 -1.40
CA LEU A 207 -10.92 -19.64 -0.22
C LEU A 207 -9.80 -18.60 -0.08
N PHE A 208 -9.11 -18.25 -1.18
CA PHE A 208 -8.06 -17.22 -1.12
C PHE A 208 -8.61 -15.84 -0.81
N LEU A 209 -9.81 -15.48 -1.28
CA LEU A 209 -10.38 -14.15 -1.03
C LEU A 209 -11.06 -14.03 0.34
N PHE A 210 -11.75 -15.08 0.80
CA PHE A 210 -12.68 -14.96 1.93
C PHE A 210 -12.35 -15.83 3.14
N SER A 211 -11.49 -16.84 3.02
CA SER A 211 -11.15 -17.68 4.17
C SER A 211 -10.19 -17.00 5.16
N LYS A 212 -9.88 -17.69 6.26
CA LYS A 212 -8.88 -17.31 7.27
C LYS A 212 -7.60 -18.14 7.17
N ASN A 213 -7.33 -18.78 6.03
CA ASN A 213 -6.09 -19.53 5.83
C ASN A 213 -4.88 -18.60 5.62
N ASP A 214 -3.67 -19.17 5.68
CA ASP A 214 -2.42 -18.40 5.59
C ASP A 214 -2.29 -17.65 4.27
N VAL A 215 -2.63 -18.29 3.15
CA VAL A 215 -2.55 -17.67 1.82
C VAL A 215 -3.52 -16.50 1.68
N SER A 216 -4.76 -16.64 2.17
CA SER A 216 -5.75 -15.55 2.20
C SER A 216 -5.27 -14.40 3.07
N THR A 217 -4.69 -14.72 4.23
CA THR A 217 -4.13 -13.73 5.14
C THR A 217 -2.96 -12.98 4.48
N GLN A 218 -2.05 -13.69 3.80
CA GLN A 218 -0.96 -13.09 3.05
C GLN A 218 -1.47 -12.21 1.91
N LEU A 219 -2.40 -12.70 1.09
CA LEU A 219 -3.00 -11.91 0.00
C LEU A 219 -3.63 -10.62 0.54
N LYS A 220 -4.48 -10.71 1.56
CA LYS A 220 -5.12 -9.54 2.20
C LYS A 220 -4.07 -8.57 2.72
N LYS A 221 -3.03 -9.06 3.39
CA LYS A 221 -1.92 -8.23 3.88
C LYS A 221 -1.20 -7.53 2.74
N THR A 222 -0.88 -8.22 1.66
CA THR A 222 -0.21 -7.66 0.47
C THR A 222 -1.08 -6.59 -0.20
N ILE A 223 -2.37 -6.87 -0.43
CA ILE A 223 -3.32 -5.90 -1.01
C ILE A 223 -3.37 -4.64 -0.13
N LYS A 224 -3.57 -4.79 1.18
CA LYS A 224 -3.63 -3.67 2.13
C LYS A 224 -2.35 -2.85 2.16
N SER A 225 -1.19 -3.48 1.98
CA SER A 225 0.11 -2.83 2.14
C SER A 225 0.58 -2.08 0.90
N TYR A 226 0.16 -2.48 -0.30
CA TYR A 226 0.78 -2.03 -1.55
C TYR A 226 -0.18 -1.43 -2.58
N ILE A 227 -1.49 -1.65 -2.44
CA ILE A 227 -2.48 -1.23 -3.43
C ILE A 227 -3.33 -0.10 -2.87
N ASN A 228 -3.60 0.90 -3.71
CA ASN A 228 -4.67 1.85 -3.48
C ASN A 228 -5.47 2.08 -4.76
N PHE A 229 -6.74 2.42 -4.59
CA PHE A 229 -7.61 2.76 -5.70
C PHE A 229 -8.05 4.20 -5.60
N ALA A 230 -7.89 4.93 -6.69
CA ALA A 230 -8.46 6.25 -6.88
C ALA A 230 -9.82 6.08 -7.58
N LEU A 231 -10.88 6.49 -6.91
CA LEU A 231 -12.25 6.39 -7.39
C LEU A 231 -12.66 7.75 -7.97
N TRP A 232 -12.75 7.84 -9.30
CA TRP A 232 -13.08 9.08 -9.99
C TRP A 232 -14.54 9.08 -10.39
N ASP A 233 -15.31 10.03 -9.89
CA ASP A 233 -16.68 10.17 -10.36
C ASP A 233 -16.74 10.77 -11.78
N LYS A 234 -17.93 10.74 -12.38
CA LYS A 234 -18.19 11.31 -13.71
C LYS A 234 -17.92 12.83 -13.83
N TYR A 235 -17.62 13.50 -12.73
CA TYR A 235 -17.32 14.91 -12.64
C TYR A 235 -15.87 15.16 -12.18
N GLU A 236 -15.01 14.15 -12.32
CA GLU A 236 -13.59 14.19 -11.96
C GLU A 236 -13.31 14.55 -10.50
N ASN A 237 -14.26 14.31 -9.58
CA ASN A 237 -13.97 14.43 -8.16
C ASN A 237 -13.21 13.18 -7.72
N PRO A 238 -12.04 13.34 -7.08
CA PRO A 238 -11.26 12.19 -6.64
C PRO A 238 -11.75 11.68 -5.28
N SER A 239 -11.76 10.37 -5.15
CA SER A 239 -11.84 9.64 -3.87
C SER A 239 -10.70 8.62 -3.84
N LYS A 240 -10.29 8.17 -2.65
CA LYS A 240 -9.25 7.17 -2.48
C LYS A 240 -9.67 6.12 -1.47
N ILE A 241 -9.45 4.86 -1.79
CA ILE A 241 -9.63 3.74 -0.85
C ILE A 241 -8.31 2.96 -0.71
N TYR A 242 -7.92 2.72 0.54
CA TYR A 242 -6.67 2.05 0.90
C TYR A 242 -6.73 1.53 2.34
N SER A 243 -5.68 0.87 2.83
CA SER A 243 -5.62 0.45 4.23
C SER A 243 -4.97 1.48 5.15
N LYS A 244 -5.44 1.62 6.39
CA LYS A 244 -4.81 2.43 7.45
C LYS A 244 -3.35 2.03 7.68
N SER A 245 -3.04 0.73 7.64
CA SER A 245 -1.70 0.19 7.87
C SER A 245 -0.80 0.29 6.64
N LYS A 246 -1.06 1.26 5.75
CA LYS A 246 -0.32 1.42 4.50
C LYS A 246 1.17 1.64 4.81
N ILE A 247 1.99 0.69 4.35
CA ILE A 247 3.44 0.76 4.52
C ILE A 247 4.06 1.39 3.26
N TYR A 248 3.61 0.97 2.07
CA TYR A 248 4.12 1.44 0.78
C TYR A 248 2.98 1.70 -0.23
N CYS A 249 3.29 2.32 -1.36
CA CYS A 249 2.30 2.71 -2.36
C CYS A 249 2.84 2.41 -3.76
N TYR A 250 2.87 1.12 -4.15
CA TYR A 250 3.45 0.74 -5.44
C TYR A 250 2.44 0.86 -6.58
N HIS A 251 1.18 0.48 -6.35
CA HIS A 251 0.16 0.51 -7.40
C HIS A 251 -0.99 1.44 -7.02
N SER A 252 -1.34 2.32 -7.97
CA SER A 252 -2.49 3.22 -7.92
C SER A 252 -3.27 3.06 -9.21
N CYS A 253 -4.56 2.73 -9.10
CA CYS A 253 -5.41 2.57 -10.27
C CYS A 253 -6.66 3.44 -10.18
N ASN A 254 -7.03 4.03 -11.30
CA ASN A 254 -8.25 4.83 -11.44
C ASN A 254 -9.42 3.91 -11.80
N ILE A 255 -10.48 3.93 -10.99
CA ILE A 255 -11.64 3.07 -11.18
C ILE A 255 -12.92 3.91 -11.09
N ASP A 256 -13.89 3.56 -11.93
CA ASP A 256 -15.26 4.07 -11.79
C ASP A 256 -15.89 3.54 -10.49
N PRO A 257 -16.36 4.41 -9.58
CA PRO A 257 -16.95 4.00 -8.30
C PRO A 257 -18.12 3.01 -8.44
N GLY A 258 -18.90 3.11 -9.52
CA GLY A 258 -20.01 2.23 -9.85
C GLY A 258 -19.58 0.82 -10.24
N ASN A 259 -18.33 0.64 -10.68
CA ASN A 259 -17.76 -0.67 -11.02
C ASN A 259 -16.91 -1.26 -9.89
N PHE A 260 -16.64 -0.50 -8.83
CA PHE A 260 -15.82 -0.99 -7.73
C PHE A 260 -16.55 -2.05 -6.88
N SER A 261 -15.91 -3.20 -6.64
CA SER A 261 -16.47 -4.33 -5.88
C SER A 261 -15.54 -4.84 -4.76
N LEU A 262 -14.34 -4.29 -4.66
CA LEU A 262 -13.27 -4.78 -3.79
C LEU A 262 -13.15 -4.01 -2.46
N ALA A 263 -14.20 -3.29 -2.07
CA ALA A 263 -14.19 -2.43 -0.88
C ALA A 263 -13.79 -3.18 0.41
N PHE A 264 -14.21 -4.44 0.53
CA PHE A 264 -13.98 -5.29 1.71
C PHE A 264 -12.50 -5.57 2.02
N PHE A 265 -11.58 -5.37 1.06
CA PHE A 265 -10.14 -5.49 1.29
C PHE A 265 -9.53 -4.31 2.05
N PHE A 266 -10.24 -3.19 2.12
CA PHE A 266 -9.72 -1.93 2.62
C PHE A 266 -10.52 -1.46 3.83
N ASP A 267 -9.88 -0.64 4.64
CA ASP A 267 -10.43 -0.15 5.92
C ASP A 267 -10.36 1.38 6.03
N ARG A 268 -9.90 2.08 4.99
CA ARG A 268 -9.90 3.54 4.92
C ARG A 268 -10.45 4.05 3.59
N LEU A 269 -11.43 4.94 3.68
CA LEU A 269 -12.00 5.68 2.56
C LEU A 269 -11.75 7.19 2.76
N VAL A 270 -11.15 7.83 1.77
CA VAL A 270 -10.92 9.28 1.73
C VAL A 270 -11.77 9.88 0.63
N ILE A 271 -12.67 10.79 0.97
CA ILE A 271 -13.61 11.42 0.05
C ILE A 271 -13.66 12.93 0.28
N THR A 272 -14.17 13.67 -0.70
CA THR A 272 -14.60 15.05 -0.50
C THR A 272 -16.10 15.12 -0.21
N TYR A 273 -16.56 16.24 0.34
CA TYR A 273 -18.00 16.51 0.49
C TYR A 273 -18.75 16.47 -0.86
N GLN A 274 -18.16 17.03 -1.91
CA GLN A 274 -18.73 17.02 -3.25
C GLN A 274 -18.85 15.59 -3.81
N TRP A 275 -17.82 14.77 -3.59
CA TRP A 275 -17.85 13.37 -4.00
C TRP A 275 -18.94 12.61 -3.23
N LEU A 276 -19.06 12.82 -1.92
CA LEU A 276 -20.10 12.22 -1.09
C LEU A 276 -21.50 12.57 -1.60
N GLU A 277 -21.77 13.85 -1.86
CA GLU A 277 -23.06 14.34 -2.36
C GLU A 277 -23.46 13.63 -3.66
N LYS A 278 -22.52 13.53 -4.60
CA LYS A 278 -22.77 12.97 -5.94
C LYS A 278 -22.84 11.44 -5.97
N ASN A 279 -22.21 10.76 -5.01
CA ASN A 279 -22.01 9.31 -5.02
C ASN A 279 -22.63 8.62 -3.80
N GLN A 280 -23.56 9.27 -3.09
CA GLN A 280 -24.22 8.73 -1.90
C GLN A 280 -24.88 7.36 -2.15
N THR A 281 -25.51 7.17 -3.30
CA THR A 281 -26.15 5.89 -3.67
C THR A 281 -25.13 4.76 -3.83
N ILE A 282 -23.94 5.06 -4.34
CA ILE A 282 -22.85 4.09 -4.52
C ILE A 282 -22.34 3.63 -3.15
N LEU A 283 -22.13 4.57 -2.23
CA LEU A 283 -21.74 4.25 -0.84
C LEU A 283 -22.81 3.40 -0.14
N ASP A 284 -24.06 3.82 -0.24
CA ASP A 284 -25.18 3.17 0.44
C ASP A 284 -25.46 1.75 -0.09
N THR A 285 -25.09 1.44 -1.34
CA THR A 285 -25.32 0.12 -1.96
C THR A 285 -24.10 -0.79 -1.90
N LYS A 286 -22.89 -0.29 -2.21
CA LYS A 286 -21.70 -1.14 -2.34
C LYS A 286 -20.87 -1.25 -1.07
N PHE A 287 -20.83 -0.20 -0.26
CA PHE A 287 -19.98 -0.16 0.93
C PHE A 287 -20.74 -0.56 2.20
N LYS A 288 -22.06 -0.36 2.21
CA LYS A 288 -22.92 -0.76 3.32
C LYS A 288 -23.08 -2.28 3.43
N GLU A 289 -23.15 -3.01 2.31
CA GLU A 289 -23.27 -4.48 2.30
C GLU A 289 -21.90 -5.16 2.45
N SER A 290 -21.07 -4.70 3.38
CA SER A 290 -19.71 -5.22 3.54
C SER A 290 -19.74 -6.71 3.85
N LEU A 291 -18.98 -7.46 3.06
CA LEU A 291 -18.67 -8.86 3.33
C LEU A 291 -17.77 -8.94 4.58
N GLY A 292 -18.32 -9.46 5.67
CA GLY A 292 -17.59 -9.72 6.91
C GLY A 292 -17.53 -8.55 7.89
N ASP A 293 -16.76 -8.74 8.96
CA ASP A 293 -16.53 -7.78 10.06
C ASP A 293 -15.62 -6.60 9.65
N SER A 294 -15.66 -6.19 8.38
CA SER A 294 -14.81 -5.10 7.87
C SER A 294 -15.37 -3.75 8.31
N HIS A 295 -14.69 -3.14 9.26
CA HIS A 295 -14.98 -1.79 9.72
C HIS A 295 -14.14 -0.74 8.99
N TYR A 296 -14.78 0.35 8.59
CA TYR A 296 -14.14 1.44 7.86
C TYR A 296 -13.86 2.65 8.75
N SER A 297 -12.77 3.32 8.43
CA SER A 297 -12.54 4.72 8.77
C SER A 297 -12.75 5.58 7.54
N VAL A 298 -13.61 6.59 7.67
CA VAL A 298 -13.91 7.51 6.59
C VAL A 298 -13.31 8.86 6.92
N TYR A 299 -12.53 9.40 5.99
CA TYR A 299 -12.00 10.75 6.06
C TYR A 299 -12.68 11.61 5.00
N ILE A 300 -13.42 12.62 5.43
CA ILE A 300 -14.08 13.57 4.56
C ILE A 300 -13.29 14.87 4.62
N HIS A 301 -12.54 15.16 3.57
CA HIS A 301 -11.80 16.41 3.48
C HIS A 301 -12.58 17.48 2.72
N ASN A 302 -12.33 18.73 3.06
CA ASN A 302 -12.84 19.84 2.28
C ASN A 302 -11.93 20.05 1.06
N PHE A 303 -12.51 20.28 -0.12
CA PHE A 303 -11.73 20.84 -1.23
C PHE A 303 -11.83 22.35 -1.08
N SER A 304 -10.66 23.01 -1.02
CA SER A 304 -10.46 24.44 -0.87
C SER A 304 -11.68 25.27 -1.26
N LEU A 305 -12.37 25.85 -0.28
CA LEU A 305 -13.29 26.96 -0.51
C LEU A 305 -12.44 28.18 -0.88
N GLU A 306 -11.90 28.19 -2.11
CA GLU A 306 -11.07 29.29 -2.62
C GLU A 306 -11.84 30.62 -2.65
N ASN A 307 -13.16 30.57 -2.52
CA ASN A 307 -13.99 31.75 -2.36
C ASN A 307 -14.37 31.95 -0.89
N ARG A 308 -14.02 33.14 -0.39
CA ARG A 308 -14.58 33.77 0.81
C ARG A 308 -16.07 34.09 0.60
N ASP A 309 -16.85 33.07 0.28
CA ASP A 309 -18.28 33.24 0.05
C ASP A 309 -18.94 33.58 1.39
N ALA A 310 -19.79 34.60 1.36
CA ALA A 310 -20.60 35.03 2.51
C ALA A 310 -21.51 33.91 3.06
N ASN A 311 -21.56 32.75 2.39
CA ASN A 311 -22.44 31.63 2.68
C ASN A 311 -21.74 30.36 3.21
N ILE A 312 -20.50 30.48 3.71
CA ILE A 312 -19.71 29.34 4.18
C ILE A 312 -20.41 28.51 5.27
N VAL A 313 -21.17 29.18 6.15
CA VAL A 313 -21.93 28.52 7.23
C VAL A 313 -23.04 27.64 6.63
N ASP A 314 -23.83 28.18 5.69
CA ASP A 314 -24.92 27.45 5.04
C ASP A 314 -24.41 26.26 4.23
N ILE A 315 -23.30 26.44 3.50
CA ILE A 315 -22.63 25.35 2.76
C ILE A 315 -22.19 24.25 3.74
N THR A 316 -21.55 24.62 4.85
CA THR A 316 -21.09 23.67 5.85
C THR A 316 -22.27 22.92 6.49
N MET A 317 -23.36 23.60 6.81
CA MET A 317 -24.57 22.96 7.35
C MET A 317 -25.23 22.00 6.34
N ASN A 318 -25.26 22.35 5.06
CA ASN A 318 -25.74 21.45 4.01
C ASN A 318 -24.85 20.21 3.87
N ASN A 319 -23.54 20.39 3.90
CA ASN A 319 -22.58 19.28 3.90
C ASN A 319 -22.78 18.34 5.09
N LEU A 320 -22.98 18.88 6.29
CA LEU A 320 -23.26 18.09 7.50
C LEU A 320 -24.61 17.37 7.41
N LYS A 321 -25.61 17.97 6.78
CA LYS A 321 -26.88 17.30 6.49
C LYS A 321 -26.69 16.10 5.57
N ILE A 322 -25.84 16.19 4.56
CA ILE A 322 -25.52 15.06 3.68
C ILE A 322 -24.83 13.95 4.49
N VAL A 323 -23.83 14.30 5.31
CA VAL A 323 -23.12 13.35 6.18
C VAL A 323 -24.10 12.61 7.11
N THR A 324 -24.97 13.34 7.80
CA THR A 324 -25.90 12.78 8.79
C THR A 324 -27.09 12.04 8.18
N THR A 325 -27.35 12.19 6.88
CA THR A 325 -28.43 11.46 6.17
C THR A 325 -27.92 10.30 5.32
N SER A 326 -26.60 10.16 5.13
CA SER A 326 -26.00 9.01 4.46
C SER A 326 -26.21 7.73 5.26
N LYS A 327 -26.80 6.69 4.63
CA LYS A 327 -27.04 5.40 5.27
C LYS A 327 -25.73 4.65 5.51
N PHE A 328 -24.74 4.85 4.65
CA PHE A 328 -23.40 4.30 4.81
C PHE A 328 -22.70 4.93 6.02
N LEU A 329 -22.62 6.26 6.10
CA LEU A 329 -21.89 6.94 7.19
C LEU A 329 -22.54 6.78 8.57
N THR A 330 -23.85 6.51 8.60
CA THR A 330 -24.60 6.24 9.84
C THR A 330 -24.72 4.73 10.16
N SER A 331 -24.11 3.87 9.35
CA SER A 331 -24.12 2.42 9.57
C SER A 331 -23.16 1.98 10.67
N GLU A 332 -23.31 0.74 11.13
CA GLU A 332 -22.44 0.12 12.14
C GLU A 332 -21.09 -0.33 11.58
N ASN A 333 -20.91 -0.28 10.26
CA ASN A 333 -19.66 -0.66 9.59
C ASN A 333 -18.63 0.48 9.60
N ILE A 334 -18.96 1.64 10.17
CA ILE A 334 -18.05 2.77 10.31
C ILE A 334 -17.60 2.83 11.76
N ASP A 335 -16.31 2.60 11.99
CA ASP A 335 -15.71 2.75 13.32
C ASP A 335 -15.35 4.21 13.61
N GLU A 336 -14.89 4.89 12.57
CA GLU A 336 -14.31 6.22 12.69
C GLU A 336 -14.73 7.10 11.53
N LEU A 337 -15.17 8.31 11.86
CA LEU A 337 -15.44 9.36 10.89
C LEU A 337 -14.58 10.57 11.23
N THR A 338 -13.66 10.89 10.33
CA THR A 338 -12.87 12.13 10.40
C THR A 338 -13.44 13.17 9.46
N LEU A 339 -13.77 14.35 9.99
CA LEU A 339 -14.27 15.50 9.23
C LEU A 339 -13.22 16.63 9.24
N GLU A 340 -12.89 17.16 8.07
CA GLU A 340 -12.01 18.32 7.96
C GLU A 340 -12.80 19.60 7.72
N PHE A 341 -12.55 20.60 8.57
CA PHE A 341 -13.04 21.95 8.40
C PHE A 341 -11.87 22.90 8.19
N THR A 342 -12.06 23.87 7.29
CA THR A 342 -11.02 24.84 6.95
C THR A 342 -11.58 26.26 7.01
N ASN A 343 -10.85 27.19 7.63
CA ASN A 343 -11.18 28.63 7.65
C ASN A 343 -12.57 28.98 8.23
N LEU A 344 -13.10 28.20 9.16
CA LEU A 344 -14.38 28.50 9.82
C LEU A 344 -14.18 29.42 11.02
N SER A 345 -14.81 30.60 11.01
CA SER A 345 -14.71 31.58 12.09
C SER A 345 -15.92 31.66 13.01
N ASN A 346 -17.08 31.21 12.56
CA ASN A 346 -18.36 31.41 13.25
C ASN A 346 -18.69 30.21 14.14
N ARG A 347 -19.37 30.44 15.27
CA ARG A 347 -19.96 29.34 16.05
C ARG A 347 -21.02 28.61 15.23
N MET A 348 -21.02 27.29 15.29
CA MET A 348 -21.97 26.44 14.57
C MET A 348 -22.57 25.39 15.48
N ASP A 349 -23.85 25.07 15.28
CA ASP A 349 -24.48 23.96 15.99
C ASP A 349 -24.16 22.62 15.29
N LEU A 350 -23.23 21.86 15.86
CA LEU A 350 -22.82 20.55 15.36
C LEU A 350 -23.51 19.39 16.10
N SER A 351 -24.59 19.65 16.85
CA SER A 351 -25.35 18.61 17.56
C SER A 351 -25.92 17.52 16.64
N CYS A 352 -26.10 17.82 15.34
CA CYS A 352 -26.53 16.84 14.34
C CYS A 352 -25.59 15.63 14.22
N LEU A 353 -24.31 15.77 14.59
CA LEU A 353 -23.31 14.70 14.58
C LEU A 353 -23.59 13.60 15.60
N SER A 354 -24.40 13.87 16.63
CA SER A 354 -24.83 12.85 17.62
C SER A 354 -25.62 11.68 17.01
N LYS A 355 -26.10 11.82 15.77
CA LYS A 355 -26.79 10.76 15.02
C LYS A 355 -25.84 9.70 14.47
N ILE A 356 -24.53 9.98 14.44
CA ILE A 356 -23.52 9.09 13.90
C ILE A 356 -22.99 8.23 15.03
N LYS A 357 -23.07 6.90 14.87
CA LYS A 357 -22.62 5.94 15.90
C LYS A 357 -21.10 5.82 15.97
N ALA A 358 -20.40 6.07 14.86
CA ALA A 358 -18.95 6.00 14.76
C ALA A 358 -18.26 7.01 15.70
N SER A 359 -17.02 6.70 16.10
CA SER A 359 -16.17 7.70 16.77
C SER A 359 -15.87 8.84 15.80
N ILE A 360 -16.15 10.07 16.22
CA ILE A 360 -15.92 11.25 15.38
C ILE A 360 -14.62 11.93 15.80
N PHE A 361 -13.80 12.22 14.79
CA PHE A 361 -12.62 13.07 14.91
C PHE A 361 -12.78 14.28 13.98
N VAL A 362 -12.40 15.46 14.45
CA VAL A 362 -12.50 16.68 13.65
C VAL A 362 -11.12 17.27 13.45
N ILE A 363 -10.75 17.58 12.22
CA ILE A 363 -9.54 18.33 11.88
C ILE A 363 -9.97 19.76 11.55
N CYS A 364 -9.46 20.72 12.32
CA CYS A 364 -9.71 22.14 12.16
C CYS A 364 -8.46 22.83 11.61
N ASP A 365 -8.46 23.09 10.32
CA ASP A 365 -7.42 23.84 9.65
C ASP A 365 -7.78 25.32 9.62
N PHE A 366 -7.03 26.14 10.39
CA PHE A 366 -7.17 27.60 10.38
C PHE A 366 -8.57 28.09 10.81
N CYS A 367 -9.27 27.31 11.62
CA CYS A 367 -10.53 27.70 12.23
C CYS A 367 -10.32 28.65 13.42
N SER A 368 -11.30 29.48 13.73
CA SER A 368 -11.29 30.28 14.96
C SER A 368 -11.52 29.40 16.19
N LEU A 369 -11.05 29.86 17.36
CA LEU A 369 -11.38 29.23 18.64
C LEU A 369 -12.89 29.21 18.91
N ASP A 370 -13.64 30.20 18.44
CA ASP A 370 -15.09 30.22 18.62
C ASP A 370 -15.77 29.08 17.87
N PHE A 371 -15.34 28.78 16.64
CA PHE A 371 -15.81 27.59 15.92
C PHE A 371 -15.40 26.31 16.67
N ILE A 372 -14.14 26.19 17.07
CA ILE A 372 -13.64 25.00 17.77
C ILE A 372 -14.43 24.74 19.06
N ARG A 373 -14.72 25.80 19.84
CA ARG A 373 -15.56 25.74 21.05
C ARG A 373 -17.01 25.32 20.80
N SER A 374 -17.49 25.45 19.55
CA SER A 374 -18.84 25.01 19.19
C SER A 374 -18.91 23.52 18.86
N ILE A 375 -17.77 22.83 18.75
CA ILE A 375 -17.70 21.39 18.57
C ILE A 375 -18.07 20.69 19.89
N PRO A 376 -19.05 19.75 19.88
CA PRO A 376 -19.43 19.00 21.07
C PRO A 376 -18.25 18.33 21.77
N GLU A 377 -18.23 18.36 23.11
CA GLU A 377 -17.11 17.89 23.93
C GLU A 377 -16.76 16.41 23.75
N TYR A 378 -17.75 15.57 23.38
CA TYR A 378 -17.51 14.15 23.12
C TYR A 378 -16.73 13.88 21.82
N ILE A 379 -16.57 14.89 20.95
CA ILE A 379 -15.85 14.80 19.68
C ILE A 379 -14.42 15.29 19.88
N LYS A 380 -13.45 14.44 19.52
CA LYS A 380 -12.03 14.79 19.58
C LYS A 380 -11.64 15.70 18.43
N VAL A 381 -10.79 16.69 18.70
CA VAL A 381 -10.38 17.71 17.72
C VAL A 381 -8.85 17.76 17.55
N SER A 382 -8.40 17.87 16.30
CA SER A 382 -7.05 18.28 15.91
C SER A 382 -7.10 19.73 15.43
N MET A 383 -6.33 20.61 16.04
CA MET A 383 -6.30 22.04 15.73
C MET A 383 -5.00 22.37 14.99
N ARG A 384 -5.09 22.95 13.80
CA ARG A 384 -3.93 23.47 13.06
C ARG A 384 -3.94 25.00 13.03
N VAL A 385 -2.84 25.56 13.50
CA VAL A 385 -2.60 27.01 13.59
C VAL A 385 -1.52 27.41 12.57
N ILE A 386 -1.80 28.47 11.81
CA ILE A 386 -0.82 29.18 10.98
C ILE A 386 -0.76 30.64 11.37
N ASP A 387 0.36 31.26 11.00
CA ASP A 387 0.65 32.68 11.18
C ASP A 387 0.70 33.10 12.65
N ASP A 388 1.04 34.37 12.90
CA ASP A 388 1.25 34.93 14.24
C ASP A 388 -0.07 35.15 14.99
N GLN A 389 -0.79 34.06 15.22
CA GLN A 389 -1.93 34.04 16.12
C GLN A 389 -1.44 34.38 17.53
N PRO A 390 -2.09 35.33 18.23
CA PRO A 390 -1.67 35.75 19.55
C PRO A 390 -1.54 34.57 20.53
N VAL A 391 -0.45 34.53 21.30
CA VAL A 391 -0.15 33.44 22.26
C VAL A 391 -1.30 33.20 23.26
N HIS A 392 -2.10 34.22 23.59
CA HIS A 392 -3.26 34.08 24.48
C HIS A 392 -4.36 33.14 23.95
N ILE A 393 -4.35 32.81 22.66
CA ILE A 393 -5.23 31.80 22.04
C ILE A 393 -4.99 30.41 22.66
N LEU A 394 -3.76 30.14 23.10
CA LEU A 394 -3.38 28.86 23.69
C LEU A 394 -3.86 28.69 25.13
N ASN A 395 -4.11 29.79 25.85
CA ASN A 395 -4.59 29.73 27.23
C ASN A 395 -6.05 29.28 27.34
N ASN A 396 -6.78 29.22 26.22
CA ASN A 396 -8.22 28.91 26.22
C ASN A 396 -8.58 27.85 25.16
N ILE A 397 -7.69 26.87 24.98
CA ILE A 397 -7.94 25.70 24.13
C ILE A 397 -9.03 24.83 24.78
N PRO A 398 -10.09 24.45 24.04
CA PRO A 398 -11.13 23.56 24.56
C PRO A 398 -10.62 22.16 24.91
N GLU A 399 -11.17 21.55 25.97
CA GLU A 399 -10.72 20.25 26.50
C GLU A 399 -10.82 19.08 25.51
N ASN A 400 -11.68 19.21 24.50
CA ASN A 400 -11.84 18.20 23.45
C ASN A 400 -10.80 18.30 22.32
N VAL A 401 -9.94 19.31 22.32
CA VAL A 401 -8.79 19.41 21.42
C VAL A 401 -7.68 18.50 21.92
N VAL A 402 -7.40 17.40 21.24
CA VAL A 402 -6.40 16.41 21.68
C VAL A 402 -5.11 16.46 20.88
N GLU A 403 -5.10 17.14 19.73
CA GLU A 403 -3.90 17.34 18.91
C GLU A 403 -3.78 18.81 18.49
N ILE A 404 -2.54 19.33 18.46
CA ILE A 404 -2.25 20.68 17.98
C ILE A 404 -1.07 20.66 17.04
N THR A 405 -1.24 21.28 15.87
CA THR A 405 -0.18 21.51 14.88
C THR A 405 0.05 23.00 14.70
N PHE A 406 1.30 23.44 14.84
CA PHE A 406 1.73 24.80 14.52
C PHE A 406 2.59 24.80 13.27
N ARG A 407 2.30 25.71 12.35
CA ARG A 407 3.06 25.88 11.12
C ARG A 407 3.42 27.34 10.89
N SER A 408 4.72 27.62 10.80
CA SER A 408 5.25 28.96 10.52
C SER A 408 4.80 30.03 11.53
N VAL A 409 4.67 29.67 12.81
CA VAL A 409 4.23 30.58 13.88
C VAL A 409 5.45 31.18 14.58
N ASN A 410 5.42 32.49 14.86
CA ASN A 410 6.39 33.14 15.74
C ASN A 410 5.90 33.14 17.20
N PHE A 411 6.68 32.53 18.08
CA PHE A 411 6.41 32.48 19.50
C PHE A 411 7.35 33.42 20.25
N HIS A 412 6.78 34.51 20.79
CA HIS A 412 7.51 35.49 21.58
C HIS A 412 7.47 35.21 23.09
N GLU A 413 6.61 34.29 23.51
CA GLU A 413 6.37 33.98 24.92
C GLU A 413 6.44 32.47 25.16
N SER A 414 6.69 32.09 26.41
CA SER A 414 6.65 30.68 26.82
C SER A 414 5.22 30.15 26.81
N ILE A 415 5.07 28.89 26.45
CA ILE A 415 3.76 28.22 26.37
C ILE A 415 3.74 27.05 27.34
N VAL A 416 2.62 26.92 28.06
CA VAL A 416 2.32 25.73 28.84
C VAL A 416 1.17 25.02 28.15
N PHE A 417 1.42 23.82 27.65
CA PHE A 417 0.38 23.04 26.99
C PHE A 417 -0.59 22.43 28.03
N PRO A 418 -1.90 22.54 27.80
CA PRO A 418 -2.89 21.88 28.66
C PRO A 418 -2.70 20.36 28.73
N SER A 419 -3.12 19.73 29.83
CA SER A 419 -2.96 18.29 30.04
C SER A 419 -3.69 17.43 29.00
N HIS A 420 -4.85 17.87 28.54
CA HIS A 420 -5.65 17.13 27.58
C HIS A 420 -5.02 17.01 26.16
N ILE A 421 -3.91 17.73 25.89
CA ILE A 421 -3.19 17.67 24.60
C ILE A 421 -2.30 16.43 24.55
N ARG A 422 -2.64 15.49 23.66
CA ARG A 422 -1.93 14.22 23.48
C ARG A 422 -0.86 14.26 22.40
N ARG A 423 -0.98 15.17 21.42
CA ARG A 423 -0.03 15.31 20.33
C ARG A 423 0.26 16.76 20.00
N ILE A 424 1.55 17.08 19.87
CA ILE A 424 2.02 18.41 19.50
C ILE A 424 2.95 18.29 18.30
N THR A 425 2.68 19.07 17.26
CA THR A 425 3.51 19.09 16.05
C THR A 425 3.94 20.53 15.73
N LEU A 426 5.23 20.75 15.55
CA LEU A 426 5.84 22.05 15.23
C LEU A 426 6.54 21.99 13.86
N HIS A 427 6.13 22.84 12.93
CA HIS A 427 6.76 22.95 11.60
C HIS A 427 7.19 24.39 11.30
N TRP A 428 8.47 24.60 11.01
CA TRP A 428 9.01 25.90 10.60
C TRP A 428 8.65 27.07 11.53
N CYS A 429 8.47 26.80 12.82
CA CYS A 429 8.16 27.83 13.79
C CYS A 429 9.44 28.55 14.25
N ASN A 430 9.30 29.81 14.62
CA ASN A 430 10.37 30.60 15.22
C ASN A 430 10.03 30.82 16.68
N VAL A 431 10.90 30.42 17.59
CA VAL A 431 10.68 30.59 19.04
C VAL A 431 11.76 31.52 19.56
N ASP A 432 11.36 32.56 20.28
CA ASP A 432 12.28 33.48 20.93
C ASP A 432 13.29 32.68 21.79
N PRO A 433 14.59 33.00 21.76
CA PRO A 433 15.61 32.31 22.55
C PRO A 433 15.30 32.19 24.06
N TYR A 434 14.44 33.06 24.60
CA TYR A 434 14.04 33.04 26.01
C TYR A 434 12.67 32.37 26.26
N ALA A 435 11.97 31.98 25.21
CA ALA A 435 10.70 31.26 25.32
C ALA A 435 10.93 29.74 25.41
N CYS A 436 10.12 29.09 26.23
CA CYS A 436 10.14 27.65 26.42
C CYS A 436 8.74 27.05 26.35
N PHE A 437 8.65 25.80 25.92
CA PHE A 437 7.42 25.04 25.86
C PHE A 437 7.39 24.02 26.98
N THR A 438 6.43 24.14 27.89
CA THR A 438 6.21 23.17 28.96
C THR A 438 5.16 22.17 28.50
N ILE A 439 5.55 20.90 28.45
CA ILE A 439 4.72 19.81 27.94
C ILE A 439 4.21 18.98 29.11
N ASN A 440 2.92 18.69 29.13
CA ASN A 440 2.31 17.86 30.16
C ASN A 440 2.64 16.36 29.95
N GLU A 441 2.63 15.58 31.03
CA GLU A 441 2.87 14.13 31.03
C GLU A 441 1.86 13.33 30.20
N GLU A 442 0.65 13.83 30.03
CA GLU A 442 -0.37 13.21 29.19
C GLU A 442 -0.06 13.30 27.67
N CYS A 443 0.93 14.10 27.28
CA CYS A 443 1.37 14.21 25.89
C CYS A 443 2.13 12.95 25.46
N GLN A 444 1.60 12.25 24.46
CA GLN A 444 2.11 10.97 23.99
C GLN A 444 3.12 11.11 22.85
N ASN A 445 3.03 12.19 22.07
CA ASN A 445 3.88 12.38 20.90
C ASN A 445 4.15 13.87 20.65
N ILE A 446 5.42 14.20 20.42
CA ILE A 446 5.88 15.53 20.03
C ILE A 446 6.73 15.40 18.78
N GLU A 447 6.35 16.11 17.73
CA GLU A 447 7.06 16.12 16.46
C GLU A 447 7.57 17.52 16.15
N ILE A 448 8.87 17.66 15.90
CA ILE A 448 9.50 18.98 15.69
C ILE A 448 10.29 18.95 14.39
N PHE A 449 9.93 19.84 13.48
CA PHE A 449 10.52 19.94 12.17
C PHE A 449 11.03 21.36 11.92
N ARG A 450 12.35 21.48 11.71
CA ARG A 450 13.01 22.73 11.31
C ARG A 450 12.56 23.92 12.19
N THR A 451 12.47 23.67 13.49
CA THR A 451 12.06 24.60 14.54
C THR A 451 13.06 24.44 15.67
N GLN A 452 13.57 25.56 16.21
CA GLN A 452 14.44 25.54 17.39
C GLN A 452 13.62 26.03 18.58
N VAL A 453 13.49 25.20 19.62
CA VAL A 453 12.70 25.50 20.81
C VAL A 453 13.30 24.82 22.03
N GLN A 454 13.24 25.48 23.18
CA GLN A 454 13.52 24.83 24.47
C GLN A 454 12.24 24.15 24.97
N ILE A 455 12.32 22.85 25.25
CA ILE A 455 11.20 22.08 25.81
C ILE A 455 11.52 21.74 27.27
N ILE A 456 10.52 21.92 28.12
CA ILE A 456 10.53 21.53 29.54
C ILE A 456 9.54 20.39 29.70
N PHE A 457 10.05 19.28 30.24
CA PHE A 457 9.24 18.14 30.67
C PHE A 457 9.21 18.13 32.20
N PRO A 458 8.09 18.48 32.84
CA PRO A 458 8.03 18.62 34.29
C PRO A 458 8.37 17.34 35.07
N GLN A 459 8.30 16.14 34.45
CA GLN A 459 8.49 14.85 35.15
C GLN A 459 9.12 13.71 34.29
N VAL A 460 9.82 14.00 33.18
CA VAL A 460 10.37 12.92 32.31
C VAL A 460 11.81 12.58 32.67
N ILE A 461 12.05 11.31 33.03
CA ILE A 461 13.37 10.73 33.38
C ILE A 461 14.07 10.11 32.15
N GLU A 462 13.35 9.75 31.08
CA GLU A 462 13.91 9.14 29.85
C GLU A 462 13.23 9.69 28.58
N CYS A 463 14.02 10.01 27.55
CA CYS A 463 13.54 10.49 26.25
C CYS A 463 14.29 9.77 25.12
N ASP A 464 13.56 9.00 24.30
CA ASP A 464 14.10 8.36 23.10
C ASP A 464 14.03 9.32 21.90
N LEU A 465 15.17 9.93 21.56
CA LEU A 465 15.28 10.89 20.45
C LEU A 465 15.87 10.23 19.21
N TRP A 466 15.06 10.07 18.17
CA TRP A 466 15.49 9.59 16.86
C TRP A 466 15.97 10.73 15.94
N HIS A 467 16.91 11.58 16.39
CA HIS A 467 17.74 12.39 15.47
C HIS A 467 18.96 13.06 16.16
N PRO A 468 20.20 12.96 15.63
CA PRO A 468 21.41 13.52 16.27
C PRO A 468 21.50 15.06 16.35
N LEU A 469 20.63 15.79 15.64
CA LEU A 469 20.71 17.28 15.53
C LEU A 469 19.87 18.02 16.60
N LEU A 470 19.11 17.30 17.43
CA LEU A 470 18.28 17.86 18.51
C LEU A 470 19.01 17.95 19.87
N MET A 471 20.24 17.45 19.96
CA MET A 471 20.96 17.25 21.23
C MET A 471 21.41 18.52 21.96
N GLU A 472 21.50 19.69 21.33
CA GLU A 472 22.15 20.85 21.98
C GLU A 472 21.27 21.65 22.96
N LYS A 473 19.94 21.44 23.04
CA LYS A 473 19.06 22.32 23.84
C LYS A 473 17.85 21.65 24.51
N ILE A 474 17.92 20.40 24.91
CA ILE A 474 16.91 19.80 25.81
C ILE A 474 17.45 19.90 27.24
N LYS A 475 16.80 20.69 28.09
CA LYS A 475 17.09 20.75 29.53
C LYS A 475 16.08 19.91 30.27
N PHE A 476 16.56 18.83 30.88
CA PHE A 476 15.83 18.14 31.95
C PHE A 476 15.99 18.99 33.21
N SER A 477 14.88 19.40 33.81
CA SER A 477 14.82 20.18 35.06
C SER A 477 14.33 19.32 36.20
#